data_AF-A0ABD2NNR1-F1
#
_entry.id   AF-A0ABD2NNR1-F1
#
_cell.length_a   1.000
_cell.length_b   1.000
_cell.length_c   1.000
_cell.angle_alpha   90.00
_cell.angle_beta   90.00
_cell.angle_gamma   90.00
#
_symmetry.space_group_name_H-M   'P 1'
#
loop_
_entity.id
_entity.type
_entity.pdbx_description
1 polymer ?
#
loop_
_entity_poly.entity_id
_entity_poly.type
_entity_poly.pdbx_seq_one_letter_code
_entity_poly.pdbx_strand_id
1 'polypeptide(L)'
;MWLESTTLQTDEQLSISTRRRQVGSRFKLFYNDQYGFRQNRSTQDAITLLVSLITEAIDSKIPALYFFMDIAKAFGTTEPEELLAN
;
A
#
# COMPACT_ATOMS: atom_id res chain seq x y z
N MET A 1 -7.08 -26.75 23.96
CA MET A 1 -7.12 -25.46 24.68
C MET A 1 -6.15 -24.40 24.14
N TRP A 2 -4.80 -24.51 24.29
CA TRP A 2 -3.87 -23.47 23.77
C TRP A 2 -3.71 -23.41 22.24
N LEU A 3 -3.78 -24.57 21.57
CA LEU A 3 -3.69 -24.63 20.11
C LEU A 3 -4.95 -24.05 19.45
N GLU A 4 -6.14 -24.42 19.96
CA GLU A 4 -7.42 -23.92 19.45
C GLU A 4 -7.59 -22.40 19.66
N SER A 5 -7.14 -21.85 20.78
CA SER A 5 -7.17 -20.39 21.00
C SER A 5 -6.23 -19.65 20.05
N THR A 6 -5.10 -20.26 19.67
CA THR A 6 -4.15 -19.68 18.71
C THR A 6 -4.71 -19.72 17.29
N THR A 7 -5.33 -20.84 16.90
CA THR A 7 -5.99 -21.01 15.60
C THR A 7 -7.16 -20.04 15.42
N LEU A 8 -8.00 -19.90 16.44
CA LEU A 8 -9.14 -18.97 16.41
C LEU A 8 -8.68 -17.50 16.27
N GLN A 9 -7.61 -17.10 16.97
CA GLN A 9 -7.03 -15.76 16.80
C GLN A 9 -6.45 -15.55 15.39
N THR A 10 -5.83 -16.57 14.79
CA THR A 10 -5.28 -16.45 13.44
C THR A 10 -6.38 -16.37 12.38
N ASP A 11 -7.45 -17.14 12.52
CA ASP A 11 -8.61 -17.10 11.63
C ASP A 11 -9.35 -15.75 11.68
N GLU A 12 -9.47 -15.17 12.88
CA GLU A 12 -10.07 -13.84 13.06
C GLU A 12 -9.23 -12.75 12.40
N GLN A 13 -7.91 -12.77 12.56
CA GLN A 13 -7.00 -11.82 11.91
C GLN A 13 -7.00 -11.95 10.37
N LEU A 14 -7.10 -13.19 9.86
CA LEU A 14 -7.28 -13.46 8.43
C LEU A 14 -8.60 -12.90 7.90
N SER A 15 -9.70 -13.04 8.64
CA SER A 15 -11.00 -12.47 8.31
C SER A 15 -10.97 -10.93 8.26
N ILE A 16 -10.35 -10.29 9.25
CA ILE A 16 -10.24 -8.83 9.33
C ILE A 16 -9.38 -8.27 8.18
N SER A 17 -8.21 -8.87 7.93
CA SER A 17 -7.32 -8.44 6.85
C SER A 17 -7.96 -8.61 5.47
N THR A 18 -8.74 -9.67 5.26
CA THR A 18 -9.49 -9.92 4.02
C THR A 18 -10.60 -8.88 3.82
N ARG A 19 -11.39 -8.59 4.85
CA ARG A 19 -12.46 -7.57 4.79
C ARG A 19 -11.90 -6.18 4.49
N ARG A 20 -10.79 -5.79 5.14
CA ARG A 20 -10.13 -4.49 4.91
C ARG A 20 -9.66 -4.30 3.47
N ARG A 21 -9.11 -5.35 2.85
CA ARG A 21 -8.71 -5.32 1.42
C ARG A 21 -9.91 -5.06 0.50
N GLN A 22 -11.04 -5.71 0.76
CA GLN A 22 -12.23 -5.59 -0.07
C GLN A 22 -12.84 -4.18 0.01
N VAL A 23 -12.90 -3.59 1.21
CA VAL A 23 -13.40 -2.22 1.43
C VAL A 23 -12.52 -1.21 0.68
N GLY A 24 -11.19 -1.29 0.83
CA GLY A 24 -10.28 -0.34 0.17
C GLY A 24 -10.42 -0.31 -1.35
N SER A 25 -10.59 -1.49 -1.98
CA SER A 25 -10.83 -1.60 -3.42
C SER A 25 -12.23 -1.11 -3.82
N ARG A 26 -13.27 -1.43 -3.04
CA ARG A 26 -14.66 -1.06 -3.31
C ARG A 26 -14.88 0.46 -3.28
N PHE A 27 -14.25 1.14 -2.32
CA PHE A 27 -14.41 2.59 -2.13
C PHE A 27 -13.34 3.42 -2.84
N LYS A 28 -12.51 2.81 -3.71
CA LYS A 28 -11.43 3.47 -4.45
C LYS A 28 -10.49 4.29 -3.55
N LEU A 29 -10.21 3.78 -2.34
CA LEU A 29 -9.34 4.44 -1.37
C LEU A 29 -7.85 4.43 -1.79
N PHE A 30 -7.49 3.58 -2.75
CA PHE A 30 -6.11 3.42 -3.19
C PHE A 30 -5.84 4.21 -4.47
N TYR A 31 -4.74 4.95 -4.46
CA TYR A 31 -4.18 5.52 -5.69
C TYR A 31 -3.70 4.41 -6.65
N ASN A 32 -3.78 4.65 -7.96
CA ASN A 32 -3.51 3.61 -8.96
C ASN A 32 -2.08 3.07 -8.88
N ASP A 33 -1.11 3.95 -8.66
CA ASP A 33 0.33 3.63 -8.57
C ASP A 33 0.82 3.56 -7.11
N GLN A 34 -0.10 3.29 -6.18
CA GLN A 34 0.29 2.81 -4.85
C GLN A 34 0.59 1.32 -4.95
N TYR A 35 1.77 0.88 -4.54
CA TYR A 35 2.19 -0.53 -4.65
C TYR A 35 2.30 -1.25 -3.31
N GLY A 36 2.61 -0.52 -2.23
CA GLY A 36 2.74 -1.09 -0.89
C GLY A 36 1.42 -1.63 -0.36
N PHE A 37 1.49 -2.79 0.31
CA PHE A 37 0.37 -3.45 1.02
C PHE A 37 -0.89 -3.72 0.20
N ARG A 38 -0.79 -3.77 -1.14
CA ARG A 38 -1.91 -4.03 -2.04
C ARG A 38 -1.86 -5.44 -2.63
N GLN A 39 -3.04 -6.01 -2.83
CA GLN A 39 -3.17 -7.28 -3.54
C GLN A 39 -2.83 -7.08 -5.02
N ASN A 40 -2.12 -8.06 -5.61
CA ASN A 40 -1.71 -8.05 -7.02
C ASN A 40 -0.86 -6.82 -7.41
N ARG A 41 -0.14 -6.25 -6.45
CA ARG A 41 0.88 -5.23 -6.66
C ARG A 41 2.12 -5.63 -5.88
N SER A 42 3.27 -5.55 -6.52
CA SER A 42 4.56 -5.91 -5.96
C SER A 42 5.55 -4.75 -6.05
N THR A 43 6.64 -4.86 -5.30
CA THR A 43 7.78 -3.93 -5.44
C THR A 43 8.35 -3.96 -6.86
N GLN A 44 8.30 -5.12 -7.54
CA GLN A 44 8.76 -5.25 -8.92
C GLN A 44 7.91 -4.40 -9.88
N ASP A 45 6.58 -4.34 -9.66
CA ASP A 45 5.70 -3.49 -10.47
C ASP A 45 6.04 -2.01 -10.28
N ALA A 46 6.36 -1.59 -9.05
CA ALA A 46 6.77 -0.21 -8.76
C ALA A 46 8.08 0.17 -9.46
N ILE A 47 9.08 -0.73 -9.41
CA ILE A 47 10.38 -0.52 -10.06
C ILE A 47 10.20 -0.51 -11.59
N THR A 48 9.37 -1.40 -12.13
CA THR A 48 9.09 -1.45 -13.57
C THR A 48 8.50 -0.14 -14.06
N LEU A 49 7.51 0.42 -13.35
CA LEU A 49 6.95 1.73 -13.68
C LEU A 49 8.00 2.85 -13.59
N LEU A 50 8.83 2.85 -12.53
CA LEU A 50 9.87 3.85 -12.37
C LEU A 50 10.86 3.83 -13.55
N VAL A 51 11.31 2.64 -13.93
CA VAL A 51 12.24 2.47 -15.07
C VAL A 51 11.59 2.90 -16.37
N SER A 52 10.31 2.57 -16.60
CA SER A 52 9.62 2.97 -17.83
C SER A 52 9.50 4.50 -17.94
N LEU A 53 9.16 5.19 -16.85
CA LEU A 53 9.05 6.65 -16.82
C LEU A 53 10.40 7.33 -17.09
N ILE A 54 11.48 6.82 -16.48
CA ILE A 54 12.83 7.34 -16.71
C ILE A 54 13.24 7.13 -18.17
N THR A 55 12.98 5.94 -18.71
CA THR A 55 13.32 5.59 -20.10
C THR A 55 12.57 6.49 -21.09
N GLU A 56 11.27 6.67 -20.89
CA GLU A 56 10.44 7.54 -21.73
C GLU A 56 10.92 8.99 -21.74
N ALA A 57 11.33 9.51 -20.57
CA ALA A 57 11.87 10.86 -20.47
C ALA A 57 13.20 11.01 -21.21
N ILE A 58 14.09 10.01 -21.10
CA ILE A 58 15.36 9.96 -21.83
C ILE A 58 15.11 9.94 -23.34
N ASP A 59 14.26 9.04 -23.81
CA ASP A 59 13.94 8.86 -25.23
C ASP A 59 13.30 10.12 -25.83
N SER A 60 12.42 10.78 -25.05
CA SER A 60 11.74 12.00 -25.44
C SER A 60 12.60 13.27 -25.28
N LYS A 61 13.83 13.14 -24.76
CA LYS A 61 14.74 14.26 -24.42
C LYS A 61 14.07 15.28 -23.49
N ILE A 62 13.14 14.83 -22.65
CA ILE A 62 12.47 15.65 -21.65
C ILE A 62 13.32 15.61 -20.37
N PRO A 63 13.73 16.76 -19.82
CA PRO A 63 14.42 16.79 -18.54
C PRO A 63 13.55 16.16 -17.44
N ALA A 64 14.08 15.14 -16.77
CA ALA A 64 13.41 14.47 -15.66
C ALA A 64 14.09 14.79 -14.32
N LEU A 65 13.29 14.95 -13.28
CA LEU A 65 13.74 15.12 -11.90
C LEU A 65 12.98 14.12 -11.04
N TYR A 66 13.71 13.43 -10.15
CA TYR A 66 13.13 12.45 -9.25
C TYR A 66 13.45 12.80 -7.79
N PHE A 67 12.46 12.68 -6.92
CA PHE A 67 12.59 12.90 -5.49
C PHE A 67 12.33 11.60 -4.73
N PHE A 68 13.29 11.18 -3.91
CA PHE A 68 13.06 10.17 -2.89
C PHE A 68 12.50 10.86 -1.64
N MET A 69 11.31 10.44 -1.21
CA MET A 69 10.66 10.94 0.01
C MET A 69 10.46 9.77 0.97
N ASP A 70 10.92 9.94 2.19
CA ASP A 70 10.67 9.01 3.30
C ASP A 70 9.96 9.75 4.43
N ILE A 71 8.89 9.15 4.96
CA ILE A 71 8.04 9.78 5.97
C ILE A 71 8.40 9.18 7.32
N ALA A 72 9.06 9.98 8.16
CA ALA A 72 9.43 9.57 9.51
C ALA A 72 8.17 9.24 10.33
N LYS A 73 8.17 8.06 10.97
CA LYS A 73 7.07 7.58 11.83
C LYS A 73 5.70 7.53 11.13
N ALA A 74 5.63 7.15 9.86
CA ALA A 74 4.39 7.10 9.07
C ALA A 74 3.17 6.39 9.72
N PHE A 75 3.39 5.48 10.68
CA PHE A 75 2.31 4.79 11.41
C PHE A 75 1.98 5.42 12.78
N GLY A 76 2.80 6.35 13.27
CA GLY A 76 2.65 6.99 14.58
C GLY A 76 2.27 8.46 14.52
N THR A 77 2.04 9.00 13.32
CA THR A 77 1.74 10.42 13.07
C THR A 77 0.27 10.72 12.82
N THR A 78 -0.61 9.71 12.85
CA THR A 78 -2.04 9.90 12.62
C THR A 78 -2.76 10.00 13.96
N GLU A 79 -3.47 11.11 14.18
CA GLU A 79 -4.35 11.24 15.35
C GLU A 79 -5.53 10.25 15.20
N PRO A 80 -5.87 9.45 16.23
CA PRO A 80 -6.94 8.45 16.13
C PRO A 80 -8.29 9.02 15.69
N GLU A 81 -8.56 10.28 16.04
CA GLU A 81 -9.76 11.01 15.66
C GLU A 81 -9.85 11.21 14.14
N GLU A 82 -8.73 11.51 13.47
CA GLU A 82 -8.68 11.67 12.01
C GLU A 82 -8.92 10.35 11.27
N LEU A 83 -8.50 9.22 11.85
CA LEU A 83 -8.67 7.90 11.27
C LEU A 83 -10.13 7.39 11.40
N LEU A 84 -10.85 7.82 12.44
CA LEU A 84 -12.21 7.37 12.75
C LEU A 84 -13.31 8.32 12.27
N ALA A 85 -12.97 9.53 11.81
CA ALA A 85 -13.92 10.54 11.36
C ALA A 85 -14.52 10.32 9.95
N ASN A 86 -14.19 9.20 9.27
CA ASN A 86 -14.69 8.85 7.93
C ASN A 86 -15.55 7.58 7.92
#